data_AF-A0A060LTL9-F1
#
_entry.id   AF-A0A060LTL9-F1
#
_cell.length_a   1.000
_cell.length_b   1.000
_cell.length_c   1.000
_cell.angle_alpha   90.00
_cell.angle_beta   90.00
_cell.angle_gamma   90.00
#
_symmetry.space_group_name_H-M   'P 1'
#
loop_
_entity.id
_entity.type
_entity.pdbx_description
1 polymer ?
#
loop_
_entity_poly.entity_id
_entity_poly.type
_entity_poly.pdbx_seq_one_letter_code
_entity_poly.pdbx_strand_id
1 'polypeptide(L)' 'MYKIIRMLNGATETLKDTNSQLDKVFIDPVAAQSLASKLNNHLYSNAERWKVTTINGVDY' A
#
# COMPACT_ATOMS: atom_id res chain seq x y z
N MET A 1 -11.93 -2.72 -5.14
CA MET A 1 -10.51 -2.98 -5.44
C MET A 1 -9.66 -2.03 -4.61
N TYR A 2 -8.48 -2.50 -4.20
CA TYR A 2 -7.63 -1.85 -3.22
C TYR A 2 -6.20 -1.74 -3.75
N LYS A 3 -5.48 -0.72 -3.29
CA LYS A 3 -4.05 -0.52 -3.53
C LYS A 3 -3.37 -0.25 -2.19
N ILE A 4 -2.05 -0.39 -2.17
CA ILE A 4 -1.22 -0.05 -1.02
C ILE A 4 -0.38 1.17 -1.41
N ILE A 5 -0.45 2.24 -0.61
CA ILE A 5 0.23 3.51 -0.86
C ILE A 5 1.06 3.96 0.34
N ARG A 6 2.04 4.83 0.13
CA ARG A 6 2.78 5.51 1.21
C ARG A 6 3.20 6.95 0.85
N MET A 7 3.55 7.65 1.93
CA MET A 7 3.98 9.05 2.13
C MET A 7 5.17 9.70 1.41
N LEU A 8 6.03 9.02 0.67
CA LEU A 8 7.45 9.43 0.61
C LEU A 8 7.76 10.88 0.22
N ASN A 9 8.26 11.66 1.19
CA ASN A 9 8.74 13.04 1.00
C ASN A 9 7.71 13.94 0.29
N GLY A 10 6.42 13.76 0.60
CA GLY A 10 5.32 14.52 -0.02
C GLY A 10 4.84 13.99 -1.38
N ALA A 11 5.41 12.87 -1.85
CA ALA A 11 4.93 12.15 -3.03
C ALA A 11 4.21 10.86 -2.63
N THR A 12 3.07 10.59 -3.27
CA THR A 12 2.38 9.31 -3.07
C THR A 12 3.07 8.21 -3.89
N GLU A 13 3.65 7.24 -3.20
CA GLU A 13 4.15 6.02 -3.83
C GLU A 13 3.07 4.93 -3.75
N THR A 14 2.83 4.24 -4.86
CA THR A 14 1.93 3.09 -4.93
C THR A 14 2.75 1.81 -5.06
N LEU A 15 2.41 0.80 -4.26
CA LEU A 15 3.05 -0.50 -4.32
C LEU A 15 2.86 -1.12 -5.71
N LYS A 16 3.97 -1.49 -6.35
CA LYS A 16 4.00 -2.12 -7.67
C LYS A 16 3.97 -3.64 -7.55
N ASP A 17 3.52 -4.31 -8.60
CA ASP A 17 3.63 -5.76 -8.69
C ASP A 17 5.09 -6.17 -8.86
N THR A 18 5.52 -7.25 -8.20
CA THR A 18 6.94 -7.65 -8.16
C THR A 18 7.51 -7.94 -9.56
N ASN A 19 6.67 -8.33 -10.51
CA ASN A 19 7.08 -8.69 -11.87
C ASN A 19 6.70 -7.63 -12.93
N SER A 20 6.20 -6.45 -12.52
CA SER A 20 5.81 -5.42 -13.48
C SER A 20 5.92 -4.00 -12.91
N GLN A 21 5.92 -3.00 -13.79
CA GLN A 21 5.83 -1.58 -13.38
C GLN A 21 4.40 -1.14 -13.05
N LEU A 22 3.44 -2.07 -13.08
CA LEU A 22 2.02 -1.80 -12.82
C LEU A 22 1.73 -1.75 -11.32
N ASP A 23 0.72 -0.97 -10.96
CA ASP A 23 0.22 -0.93 -9.58
C ASP A 23 -0.31 -2.29 -9.17
N LYS A 24 0.06 -2.72 -7.96
CA LYS A 24 -0.48 -3.94 -7.39
C LYS A 24 -1.92 -3.67 -6.92
N VAL A 25 -2.85 -4.35 -7.55
CA VAL A 25 -4.29 -4.26 -7.24
C VAL A 25 -4.75 -5.49 -6.49
N PHE A 26 -5.51 -5.28 -5.43
CA PHE A 26 -6.12 -6.32 -4.63
C PHE A 26 -7.64 -6.27 -4.80
N ILE A 27 -8.25 -7.44 -4.94
CA ILE A 27 -9.72 -7.57 -4.94
C ILE A 27 -10.21 -7.64 -3.49
N ASP A 28 -9.48 -8.36 -2.64
CA ASP A 28 -9.78 -8.54 -1.22
C ASP A 28 -9.07 -7.48 -0.34
N PRO A 29 -9.80 -6.70 0.48
CA PRO A 29 -9.19 -5.75 1.40
C PRO A 29 -8.30 -6.43 2.47
N VAL A 30 -8.63 -7.65 2.89
CA VAL A 30 -7.89 -8.36 3.94
C VAL A 30 -6.51 -8.74 3.45
N ALA A 31 -6.40 -9.24 2.20
CA ALA A 31 -5.12 -9.48 1.55
C ALA A 31 -4.26 -8.21 1.44
N ALA A 32 -4.86 -7.07 1.06
CA ALA A 32 -4.16 -5.79 0.99
C ALA A 32 -3.64 -5.36 2.37
N GLN A 33 -4.48 -5.46 3.40
CA GLN A 33 -4.12 -5.07 4.77
C GLN A 33 -3.05 -5.99 5.35
N SER A 34 -3.14 -7.30 5.11
CA SER A 34 -2.14 -8.27 5.55
C SER A 34 -0.76 -7.95 4.97
N LEU A 35 -0.69 -7.61 3.68
CA LEU A 35 0.57 -7.22 3.06
C LEU A 35 1.08 -5.88 3.58
N ALA A 36 0.22 -4.86 3.70
CA ALA A 36 0.60 -3.57 4.26
C ALA A 36 1.19 -3.71 5.67
N SER A 37 0.57 -4.52 6.54
CA SER A 37 1.07 -4.82 7.88
C SER A 37 2.43 -5.51 7.85
N LYS A 38 2.62 -6.50 6.97
CA LYS A 38 3.92 -7.17 6.79
C LYS A 38 5.00 -6.19 6.37
N LEU A 39 4.74 -5.35 5.36
CA LEU A 39 5.68 -4.33 4.90
C LEU A 39 6.05 -3.36 6.03
N ASN A 40 5.06 -2.93 6.82
CA ASN A 40 5.25 -2.01 7.93
C ASN A 40 6.05 -2.59 9.11
N ASN A 41 6.06 -3.91 9.29
CA ASN A 41 6.87 -4.56 10.33
C ASN A 41 8.38 -4.53 10.03
N HIS A 42 8.75 -4.33 8.77
CA HIS A 42 10.14 -4.19 8.34
C HIS A 42 10.62 -2.73 8.31
N LEU A 43 9.78 -1.78 8.72
CA LEU A 43 10.10 -0.36 8.73
C LEU A 43 10.58 0.09 10.13
N TYR A 44 11.45 1.09 10.14
CA TYR A 44 11.77 1.83 11.36
C TYR A 44 10.54 2.55 11.91
N SER A 45 10.52 2.83 13.21
CA SER A 45 9.37 3.42 13.91
C SER A 45 8.95 4.79 13.38
N ASN A 46 9.89 5.57 12.84
CA ASN A 46 9.67 6.91 12.28
C ASN A 46 9.46 6.90 10.75
N ALA A 47 9.50 5.74 10.10
CA ALA A 47 9.32 5.66 8.66
C ALA A 47 7.85 5.83 8.28
N GLU A 48 7.62 6.41 7.10
CA GLU A 48 6.28 6.55 6.56
C GLU A 48 5.71 5.18 6.17
N ARG A 49 4.54 4.89 6.74
CA ARG A 49 3.94 3.56 6.69
C ARG A 49 3.10 3.40 5.43
N TRP A 50 3.06 2.15 4.95
CA TRP A 50 2.14 1.69 3.94
C TRP A 50 0.71 1.66 4.48
N LYS A 51 -0.24 2.14 3.68
CA LYS A 51 -1.67 2.18 3.97
C LYS A 51 -2.46 1.57 2.82
N VAL A 52 -3.58 0.93 3.14
CA VAL A 52 -4.52 0.45 2.12
C VAL A 52 -5.44 1.61 1.74
N THR A 53 -5.70 1.77 0.45
CA THR A 53 -6.71 2.71 -0.07
C THR A 53 -7.56 2.02 -1.13
N THR A 54 -8.79 2.50 -1.34
CA THR A 54 -9.63 2.01 -2.43
C THR A 54 -9.27 2.71 -3.73
N ILE A 55 -9.38 1.99 -4.84
CA ILE A 55 -9.10 2.56 -6.18
C ILE A 55 -10.09 3.66 -6.56
N ASN A 56 -11.18 3.81 -5.82
CA ASN A 56 -12.22 4.82 -6.03
C ASN A 56 -12.19 5.97 -5.00
N GLY A 57 -11.13 6.08 -4.18
CA GLY A 57 -10.91 7.24 -3.31
C GLY A 57 -11.79 7.32 -2.06
N VAL A 58 -12.40 6.22 -1.62
CA VAL A 58 -13.10 6.15 -0.33
C VAL A 58 -12.26 5.32 0.63
N ASP A 59 -11.58 6.01 1.56
CA ASP A 59 -10.81 5.36 2.63
C ASP A 59 -11.76 4.67 3.63
N TYR A 60 -11.37 3.50 4.15
CA TYR A 60 -12.08 2.72 5.18
C TYR A 60 -11.29 2.73 6.49
#